data_AF-A0A067P4Z7-F1
#
_entry.id   AF-A0A067P4Z7-F1
#
_cell.length_a   1.000
_cell.length_b   1.000
_cell.length_c   1.000
_cell.angle_alpha   90.00
_cell.angle_beta   90.00
_cell.angle_gamma   90.00
#
_symmetry.space_group_name_H-M   'P 1'
#
loop_
_entity.id
_entity.type
_entity.pdbx_description
1 polymer ?
#
loop_
_entity_poly.entity_id
_entity_poly.type
_entity_poly.pdbx_seq_one_letter_code
_entity_poly.pdbx_strand_id
1 'polypeptide(L)'
;MVWVSNRSAQTIIVAITNKTGGNASNFEIIPEPLLVETHGKNHWSRSGAETATVTFEKSGVKFETAISALDVLVVYNDTYIVQPSTKQKSIS
;
A
#
# COMPACT_ATOMS: atom_id res chain seq x y z
N MET A 1 6.14 -2.56 -8.64
CA MET A 1 6.43 -1.60 -7.55
C MET A 1 5.10 -1.20 -6.94
N VAL A 2 4.79 -1.56 -5.69
CA VAL A 2 3.52 -1.14 -5.08
C VAL A 2 3.76 0.15 -4.32
N TRP A 3 2.81 1.08 -4.41
CA TRP A 3 2.79 2.29 -3.63
C TRP A 3 1.54 2.34 -2.74
N VAL A 4 1.66 2.79 -1.50
CA VAL A 4 0.51 2.97 -0.60
C VAL A 4 0.50 4.40 -0.04
N SER A 5 -0.65 5.06 -0.21
CA SER A 5 -0.94 6.42 0.25
C SER A 5 -1.98 6.39 1.36
N ASN A 6 -1.73 7.10 2.46
CA ASN A 6 -2.69 7.24 3.56
C ASN A 6 -3.35 8.63 3.53
N ARG A 7 -4.59 8.68 3.07
CA ARG A 7 -5.49 9.85 3.05
C ARG A 7 -6.54 9.80 4.16
N SER A 8 -6.41 8.83 5.08
CA SER A 8 -7.22 8.74 6.28
C SER A 8 -6.72 9.71 7.36
N ALA A 9 -7.49 9.89 8.43
CA ALA A 9 -7.12 10.76 9.55
C ALA A 9 -6.28 10.06 10.64
N GLN A 10 -5.90 8.79 10.43
CA GLN A 10 -5.21 7.97 11.42
C GLN A 10 -4.06 7.18 10.78
N THR A 11 -3.04 6.83 11.57
CA THR A 11 -1.98 5.93 11.12
C THR A 11 -2.57 4.58 10.71
N ILE A 12 -2.06 4.05 9.60
CA ILE A 12 -2.36 2.70 9.15
C ILE A 12 -1.10 1.84 9.21
N ILE A 13 -1.27 0.57 9.58
CA ILE A 13 -0.25 -0.46 9.45
C ILE A 13 -0.56 -1.25 8.20
N VAL A 14 0.43 -1.36 7.32
CA VAL A 14 0.32 -2.13 6.07
C VAL A 14 1.24 -3.32 6.12
N ALA A 15 0.69 -4.50 5.85
CA ALA A 15 1.41 -5.73 5.59
C ALA A 15 1.08 -6.20 4.18
N ILE A 16 2.09 -6.61 3.41
CA ILE A 16 1.89 -7.18 2.07
C ILE A 16 2.50 -8.57 2.07
N THR A 17 1.73 -9.58 1.67
CA THR A 17 2.24 -10.97 1.54
C THR A 17 3.52 -10.98 0.71
N ASN A 18 4.51 -11.78 1.05
CA ASN A 18 5.79 -11.80 0.32
C ASN A 18 5.92 -13.07 -0.53
N LYS A 19 5.12 -13.16 -1.60
CA LYS A 19 5.13 -14.30 -2.54
C LYS A 19 5.94 -13.98 -3.80
N THR A 20 6.09 -12.70 -4.12
CA THR A 20 6.66 -12.19 -5.37
C THR A 20 7.88 -11.30 -5.13
N GLY A 21 8.43 -11.33 -3.92
CA GLY A 21 9.65 -10.65 -3.51
C GLY A 21 9.43 -9.39 -2.66
N GLY A 22 10.53 -8.84 -2.16
CA GLY A 22 10.56 -7.67 -1.27
C GLY A 22 10.40 -8.02 0.21
N ASN A 23 10.10 -7.02 1.04
CA ASN A 23 10.03 -7.19 2.50
C ASN A 23 8.60 -7.60 2.97
N ALA A 24 8.53 -8.55 3.91
CA ALA A 24 7.30 -9.04 4.56
C ALA A 24 6.95 -8.31 5.88
N SER A 25 7.74 -7.30 6.29
CA SER A 25 7.47 -6.50 7.49
C SER A 25 6.14 -5.75 7.43
N ASN A 26 5.71 -5.30 8.61
CA ASN A 26 4.65 -4.32 8.74
C ASN A 26 5.23 -2.90 8.61
N PHE A 27 4.49 -2.00 7.98
CA PHE A 27 4.90 -0.62 7.76
C PHE A 27 3.85 0.35 8.25
N GLU A 28 4.26 1.28 9.11
CA GLU A 28 3.42 2.38 9.57
C GLU A 28 3.40 3.50 8.53
N ILE A 29 2.21 3.81 8.03
CA ILE A 29 1.96 4.91 7.10
C ILE A 29 1.12 5.97 7.82
N ILE A 30 1.75 7.09 8.09
CA ILE A 30 1.14 8.23 8.79
C ILE A 30 0.29 9.04 7.80
N PRO A 31 -0.86 9.62 8.22
CA PRO A 31 -1.70 10.48 7.40
C PRO A 31 -0.96 11.63 6.71
N GLU A 32 -1.29 11.88 5.44
CA GLU A 32 -0.99 13.16 4.79
C GLU A 32 -2.00 14.21 5.30
N PRO A 33 -1.56 15.20 6.11
CA PRO A 33 -0.80 16.33 5.56
C PRO A 33 0.55 16.59 6.28
N LEU A 34 0.96 15.70 7.19
CA LEU A 34 2.12 15.93 8.06
C LEU A 34 3.45 15.41 7.48
N LEU A 35 3.41 14.52 6.49
CA LEU A 35 4.59 13.88 5.90
C LEU A 35 4.37 13.65 4.41
N VAL A 36 5.31 14.12 3.60
CA VAL A 36 5.42 13.73 2.19
C VAL A 36 5.68 12.23 2.15
N GLU A 37 4.96 11.52 1.29
CA GLU A 37 5.15 10.07 1.09
C GLU A 37 6.62 9.76 0.80
N THR A 38 7.18 8.73 1.45
CA THR A 38 8.59 8.37 1.31
C THR A 38 8.74 6.97 0.76
N HIS A 39 9.78 6.75 -0.03
CA HIS A 39 10.05 5.43 -0.61
C HIS A 39 10.24 4.33 0.46
N GLY A 40 10.74 4.65 1.66
CA GLY A 40 10.94 3.65 2.72
C GLY A 40 9.66 3.22 3.44
N LYS A 41 8.62 4.06 3.45
CA LYS A 41 7.36 3.83 4.18
C LYS A 41 6.16 3.61 3.30
N ASN A 42 6.22 4.01 2.03
CA ASN A 42 5.08 4.02 1.11
C ASN A 42 5.31 3.11 -0.10
N HIS A 43 6.51 2.54 -0.26
CA HIS A 43 6.87 1.86 -1.49
C HIS A 43 7.59 0.53 -1.27
N TRP A 44 7.17 -0.50 -2.01
CA TRP A 44 7.76 -1.83 -1.95
C TRP A 44 7.85 -2.49 -3.33
N SER A 45 9.02 -3.06 -3.62
CA SER A 45 9.24 -3.83 -4.83
C SER A 45 8.48 -5.16 -4.77
N ARG A 46 7.66 -5.41 -5.79
CA ARG A 46 6.86 -6.62 -6.04
C ARG A 46 6.91 -6.98 -7.51
N SER A 47 6.85 -8.28 -7.83
CA SER A 47 6.92 -8.80 -9.20
C SER A 47 5.61 -9.43 -9.72
N GLY A 48 4.60 -9.61 -8.86
CA GLY A 48 3.30 -10.14 -9.25
C GLY A 48 2.17 -9.70 -8.31
N ALA A 49 1.03 -10.38 -8.42
CA ALA A 49 -0.15 -10.12 -7.60
C ALA A 49 0.01 -10.68 -6.18
N GLU A 50 -0.40 -9.89 -5.20
CA GLU A 50 -0.30 -10.17 -3.76
C GLU A 50 -1.48 -9.58 -2.99
N THR A 51 -1.55 -9.87 -1.70
CA THR A 51 -2.55 -9.30 -0.79
C THR A 51 -1.91 -8.25 0.10
N ALA A 52 -2.48 -7.05 0.12
CA ALA A 52 -2.24 -6.03 1.14
C ALA A 52 -3.29 -6.15 2.24
N THR A 53 -2.84 -6.25 3.49
CA THR A 53 -3.66 -6.13 4.69
C THR A 53 -3.38 -4.76 5.30
N VAL A 54 -4.42 -3.96 5.47
CA VAL A 54 -4.34 -2.63 6.07
C VAL A 54 -5.09 -2.65 7.39
N THR A 55 -4.45 -2.18 8.45
CA THR A 55 -5.06 -2.03 9.78
C THR A 55 -5.03 -0.57 10.19
N PHE A 56 -6.17 -0.02 10.55
CA PHE A 56 -6.28 1.33 11.11
C PHE A 56 -5.97 1.30 12.60
N GLU A 57 -4.86 1.89 13.04
CA GLU A 57 -4.34 1.68 14.40
C GLU A 57 -5.34 2.05 15.51
N LYS A 58 -6.03 3.20 15.37
CA LYS A 58 -6.90 3.71 16.43
C LYS A 58 -8.24 2.97 16.50
N SER A 59 -8.77 2.53 15.37
CA SER A 59 -10.07 1.84 15.31
C SER A 59 -9.96 0.31 15.38
N GLY A 60 -8.79 -0.24 15.07
CA GLY A 60 -8.59 -1.68 14.90
C GLY A 60 -9.26 -2.27 13.66
N VAL A 61 -9.95 -1.45 12.85
CA VAL A 61 -10.58 -1.90 11.60
C VAL A 61 -9.49 -2.38 10.64
N LYS A 62 -9.76 -3.50 9.98
CA LYS A 62 -8.87 -4.09 8.99
C LYS A 62 -9.59 -4.40 7.70
N PHE A 63 -8.88 -4.27 6.59
CA PHE A 63 -9.34 -4.77 5.30
C PHE A 63 -8.19 -5.40 4.52
N GLU A 64 -8.55 -6.24 3.55
CA GLU A 64 -7.62 -6.88 2.66
C GLU A 64 -8.00 -6.55 1.22
N THR A 65 -7.00 -6.32 0.38
CA THR A 65 -7.20 -6.12 -1.05
C THR A 65 -6.08 -6.74 -1.86
N ALA A 66 -6.44 -7.23 -3.04
CA ALA A 66 -5.44 -7.63 -4.03
C ALA A 66 -4.71 -6.38 -4.55
N ILE A 67 -3.41 -6.51 -4.77
CA ILE A 67 -2.53 -5.50 -5.34
C ILE A 67 -1.57 -6.18 -6.31
N SER A 68 -1.33 -5.56 -7.46
CA SER A 68 -0.36 -6.01 -8.46
C SER A 68 0.91 -5.17 -8.40
N ALA A 69 1.96 -5.71 -9.00
CA ALA A 69 3.15 -4.92 -9.24
C ALA A 69 2.78 -3.65 -10.03
N LEU A 70 3.21 -2.48 -9.53
CA LEU A 70 3.00 -1.14 -10.14
C LEU A 70 1.71 -0.44 -9.71
N ASP A 71 0.87 -1.08 -8.90
CA ASP A 71 -0.36 -0.47 -8.38
C ASP A 71 -0.10 0.57 -7.30
N VAL A 72 -1.02 1.53 -7.18
CA VAL A 72 -1.09 2.49 -6.09
C VAL A 72 -2.36 2.20 -5.28
N LEU A 73 -2.21 1.93 -3.99
CA LEU A 73 -3.32 1.81 -3.04
C LEU A 73 -3.48 3.13 -2.30
N VAL A 74 -4.63 3.77 -2.43
CA VAL A 74 -4.98 4.99 -1.70
C VAL A 74 -6.02 4.64 -0.63
N VAL A 75 -5.73 4.94 0.63
CA VAL A 75 -6.56 4.55 1.77
C VAL A 75 -7.22 5.79 2.38
N TYR A 76 -8.54 5.76 2.53
CA TYR A 76 -9.35 6.77 3.23
C TYR A 76 -9.90 6.17 4.53
N ASN A 77 -10.64 6.95 5.33
CA ASN A 77 -11.16 6.48 6.62
C ASN A 77 -12.15 5.30 6.48
N ASP A 78 -12.91 5.27 5.40
CA ASP A 78 -14.05 4.39 5.17
C ASP A 78 -13.98 3.61 3.86
N THR A 79 -12.99 3.91 3.01
CA THR A 79 -12.85 3.29 1.69
C THR A 79 -11.39 3.27 1.24
N TYR A 80 -11.14 2.62 0.11
CA TYR A 80 -9.83 2.59 -0.53
C TYR A 80 -9.98 2.51 -2.05
N ILE A 81 -8.92 2.93 -2.75
CA ILE A 81 -8.81 2.86 -4.20
C ILE A 81 -7.55 2.06 -4.52
N VAL A 82 -7.70 0.97 -5.27
CA VAL A 82 -6.56 0.37 -5.97
C VAL A 82 -6.54 0.97 -7.36
N GLN A 83 -5.57 1.85 -7.61
CA GLN A 83 -5.34 2.41 -8.93
C GLN A 83 -4.32 1.53 -9.67
N PRO A 84 -4.75 0.82 -10.72
CA PRO A 84 -3.84 0.03 -11.54
C PRO A 84 -2.83 0.93 -12.25
N SER A 85 -1.61 0.43 -12.43
CA SER A 85 -0.63 1.15 -13.22
C SER A 85 -1.08 1.31 -14.68
N THR A 86 -0.97 2.52 -15.22
CA THR A 86 -1.05 2.75 -16.67
C THR A 86 0.29 2.54 -17.37
N LYS A 87 1.38 2.31 -16.63
CA LYS A 87 2.66 1.93 -17.22
C LYS A 87 2.51 0.57 -17.87
N GLN A 88 2.40 0.56 -19.19
CA GLN A 88 2.59 -0.65 -19.96
C GLN A 88 4.01 -1.14 -19.72
N LYS A 89 4.16 -2.42 -19.40
CA LYS A 89 5.46 -3.09 -19.36
C LYS A 89 6.03 -2.98 -20.78
N SER A 90 7.02 -2.12 -21.01
CA SER A 90 7.73 -2.09 -22.29
C SER A 90 8.26 -3.50 -22.52
N ILE A 91 7.76 -4.15 -23.56
CA ILE A 91 8.29 -5.43 -24.01
C ILE A 91 9.57 -5.07 -24.78
N SER A 92 10.70 -5.11 -24.08
CA SER A 92 12.04 -5.03 -24.67
C SER A 92 12.65 -6.41 -24.71
#